data_AF-R6X4U8-F1
#
_entry.id   AF-R6X4U8-F1
#
_cell.length_a   1.000
_cell.length_b   1.000
_cell.length_c   1.000
_cell.angle_alpha   90.00
_cell.angle_beta   90.00
_cell.angle_gamma   90.00
#
_symmetry.space_group_name_H-M   'P 1'
#
loop_
_entity.id
_entity.type
_entity.pdbx_description
1 polymer ?
#
loop_
_entity_poly.entity_id
_entity_poly.type
_entity_poly.pdbx_seq_one_letter_code
_entity_poly.pdbx_strand_id
1 'polypeptide(L)'
;MRSKLFTIAALLCCTAAFAQNIDCGLFMSKRGRVRPQQGMEIYGNRIFSCEDGGHVNVYEFKEAPDGADPVAGFELASSRADNHVNNVEFGPRRAKGSRFPLLYISNGKVGSEIEWLCYVERIKYRRGVYSSEIVQTIELDGTSWDSKGYMPIFGAPSWLVDRERGFLWVFSAVKRTTFKVTPDPAENSYIATKFRIPSLKEGTNVKLGVDDILGQVIFPFNAWFTQAGCMNDGKIYYGFGIGDYDPHRPSVISIYDTDSGKIDATWNMNARIPCEIEDLVLRDGRLYVNCNNNPKRTEKDPPIYVIKL
;
A
#
# COMPACT_ATOMS: atom_id res chain seq x y z
N MET A 1 -52.13 -29.98 -5.58
CA MET A 1 -50.70 -30.20 -5.88
C MET A 1 -50.06 -28.85 -6.16
N ARG A 2 -49.39 -28.26 -5.16
CA ARG A 2 -48.82 -26.90 -5.24
C ARG A 2 -47.33 -26.98 -5.56
N SER A 3 -46.97 -26.16 -6.53
CA SER A 3 -45.65 -25.82 -7.08
C SER A 3 -44.47 -25.87 -6.11
N LYS A 4 -43.39 -26.52 -6.53
CA LYS A 4 -42.03 -26.20 -6.12
C LYS A 4 -41.21 -25.85 -7.36
N LEU A 5 -41.36 -24.61 -7.83
CA LEU A 5 -40.30 -23.95 -8.59
C LEU A 5 -39.25 -23.55 -7.56
N PHE A 6 -38.17 -24.32 -7.45
CA PHE A 6 -36.95 -23.81 -6.83
C PHE A 6 -36.26 -22.95 -7.88
N THR A 7 -36.49 -21.64 -7.79
CA THR A 7 -35.75 -20.64 -8.52
C THR A 7 -34.28 -20.77 -8.15
N ILE A 8 -33.45 -21.11 -9.14
CA ILE A 8 -31.99 -20.97 -9.09
C ILE A 8 -31.71 -19.47 -8.94
N ALA A 9 -31.51 -19.02 -7.71
CA ALA A 9 -31.05 -17.68 -7.38
C ALA A 9 -29.72 -17.81 -6.61
N ALA A 10 -28.70 -18.33 -7.28
CA ALA A 10 -27.35 -18.42 -6.76
C ALA A 10 -26.34 -18.41 -7.92
N LEU A 11 -26.38 -17.37 -8.76
CA LEU A 11 -25.26 -17.00 -9.62
C LEU A 11 -25.44 -15.55 -10.11
N LEU A 12 -25.29 -14.59 -9.20
CA LEU A 12 -25.19 -13.17 -9.53
C LEU A 12 -24.34 -12.43 -8.48
N CYS A 13 -23.17 -13.00 -8.16
CA CYS A 13 -22.04 -12.25 -7.63
C CYS A 13 -21.07 -11.98 -8.77
N CYS A 14 -21.48 -11.15 -9.73
CA CYS A 14 -20.59 -10.52 -10.71
C CYS A 14 -21.40 -9.50 -11.49
N THR A 15 -21.18 -8.22 -11.20
CA THR A 15 -21.27 -7.02 -12.07
C THR A 15 -21.59 -5.80 -11.20
N ALA A 16 -20.64 -5.41 -10.35
CA ALA A 16 -20.62 -4.03 -9.85
C ALA A 16 -19.71 -3.21 -10.78
N ALA A 17 -20.28 -2.12 -11.30
CA ALA A 17 -19.71 -1.02 -12.07
C ALA A 17 -19.28 -1.31 -13.54
N PHE A 18 -20.20 -0.99 -14.44
CA PHE A 18 -19.96 -0.54 -15.81
C PHE A 18 -18.79 0.44 -15.88
N ALA A 19 -18.03 0.37 -16.98
CA ALA A 19 -16.92 1.25 -17.34
C ALA A 19 -17.13 2.69 -16.86
N GLN A 20 -16.57 3.03 -15.70
CA GLN A 20 -16.32 4.43 -15.39
C GLN A 20 -15.29 4.89 -16.43
N ASN A 21 -15.54 6.03 -17.07
CA ASN A 21 -14.54 6.73 -17.86
C ASN A 21 -13.48 7.27 -16.89
N ILE A 22 -12.66 6.35 -16.38
CA ILE A 22 -11.53 6.68 -15.52
C ILE A 22 -10.47 7.29 -16.44
N ASP A 23 -10.26 8.59 -16.27
CA ASP A 23 -9.18 9.33 -16.93
C ASP A 23 -7.87 8.92 -16.26
N CYS A 24 -7.13 8.06 -16.96
CA CYS A 24 -5.88 7.47 -16.53
C CYS A 24 -4.83 7.70 -17.62
N GLY A 25 -3.69 8.26 -17.26
CA GLY A 25 -2.59 8.53 -18.18
C GLY A 25 -1.23 8.20 -17.57
N LEU A 26 -0.22 8.05 -18.42
CA LEU A 26 1.16 7.94 -17.97
C LEU A 26 1.63 9.32 -17.47
N PHE A 27 2.07 9.38 -16.22
CA PHE A 27 2.64 10.60 -15.63
C PHE A 27 4.15 10.65 -15.83
N MET A 28 4.83 9.54 -15.56
CA MET A 28 6.28 9.44 -15.61
C MET A 28 6.73 8.02 -15.92
N SER A 29 7.78 7.88 -16.72
CA SER A 29 8.59 6.65 -16.74
C SER A 29 9.86 6.88 -15.92
N LYS A 30 10.24 5.93 -15.07
CA LYS A 30 11.38 6.08 -14.15
C LYS A 30 12.63 5.45 -14.75
N ARG A 31 13.63 6.27 -15.14
CA ARG A 31 14.95 5.77 -15.56
C ARG A 31 15.83 5.56 -14.32
N GLY A 32 16.80 4.66 -14.44
CA GLY A 32 17.59 4.18 -13.31
C GLY A 32 17.12 2.78 -12.93
N ARG A 33 17.87 1.77 -13.36
CA ARG A 33 17.50 0.36 -13.23
C ARG A 33 18.58 -0.41 -12.51
N VAL A 34 18.23 -1.00 -11.36
CA VAL A 34 18.88 -2.23 -10.86
C VAL A 34 17.88 -3.14 -10.11
N ARG A 35 16.76 -2.61 -9.58
CA ARG A 35 15.93 -3.33 -8.60
C ARG A 35 14.40 -3.22 -8.83
N PRO A 36 13.61 -4.19 -8.34
CA PRO A 36 12.14 -4.11 -8.34
C PRO A 36 11.64 -2.86 -7.61
N GLN A 37 10.71 -2.14 -8.23
CA GLN A 37 10.05 -0.98 -7.60
C GLN A 37 9.09 -1.45 -6.51
N GLN A 38 8.88 -0.63 -5.48
CA GLN A 38 8.09 -0.93 -4.29
C GLN A 38 7.28 0.31 -3.86
N GLY A 39 7.23 0.64 -2.57
CA GLY A 39 6.54 1.81 -2.05
C GLY A 39 6.90 3.13 -2.75
N MET A 40 5.97 4.08 -2.77
CA MET A 40 6.21 5.42 -3.29
C MET A 40 5.55 6.48 -2.42
N GLU A 41 6.22 7.61 -2.25
CA GLU A 41 5.65 8.77 -1.58
C GLU A 41 5.95 10.06 -2.34
N ILE A 42 5.04 11.03 -2.30
CA ILE A 42 5.18 12.31 -2.98
C ILE A 42 5.08 13.44 -1.95
N TYR A 43 6.14 14.26 -1.85
CA TYR A 43 6.13 15.41 -0.94
C TYR A 43 6.78 16.64 -1.56
N GLY A 44 6.04 17.75 -1.58
CA GLY A 44 6.47 19.00 -2.20
C GLY A 44 6.69 18.80 -3.71
N ASN A 45 7.92 19.04 -4.18
CA ASN A 45 8.30 18.85 -5.59
C ASN A 45 9.15 17.58 -5.81
N ARG A 46 9.04 16.59 -4.93
CA ARG A 46 9.83 15.35 -4.96
C ARG A 46 8.95 14.11 -4.90
N ILE A 47 9.36 13.10 -5.65
CA ILE A 47 8.86 11.73 -5.57
C ILE A 47 9.97 10.89 -4.94
N PHE A 48 9.63 10.16 -3.89
CA PHE A 48 10.50 9.16 -3.26
C PHE A 48 10.00 7.80 -3.73
N SER A 49 10.71 7.20 -4.68
CA SER A 49 10.39 5.88 -5.23
C SER A 49 11.29 4.86 -4.57
N CYS A 50 10.72 3.98 -3.77
CA CYS A 50 11.45 2.93 -3.09
C CYS A 50 11.62 1.69 -3.97
N GLU A 51 12.68 0.94 -3.71
CA GLU A 51 13.00 -0.32 -4.35
C GLU A 51 13.29 -1.39 -3.30
N ASP A 52 13.09 -2.66 -3.66
CA ASP A 52 13.39 -3.81 -2.79
C ASP A 52 14.83 -3.72 -2.28
N GLY A 53 15.00 -3.89 -0.96
CA GLY A 53 16.24 -3.72 -0.23
C GLY A 53 16.30 -2.44 0.62
N GLY A 54 15.39 -1.48 0.42
CA GLY A 54 15.42 -0.20 1.12
C GLY A 54 16.11 0.93 0.37
N HIS A 55 16.32 0.75 -0.94
CA HIS A 55 16.92 1.78 -1.80
C HIS A 55 15.85 2.81 -2.20
N VAL A 56 16.23 4.08 -2.29
CA VAL A 56 15.30 5.15 -2.67
C VAL A 56 15.89 5.99 -3.79
N ASN A 57 15.15 6.08 -4.90
CA ASN A 57 15.39 7.03 -5.96
C ASN A 57 14.49 8.26 -5.77
N VAL A 58 15.08 9.44 -5.85
CA VAL A 58 14.37 10.71 -5.73
C VAL A 58 14.22 11.33 -7.11
N TYR A 59 12.99 11.59 -7.53
CA TYR A 59 12.67 12.26 -8.79
C TYR A 59 12.06 13.64 -8.53
N GLU A 60 12.09 14.51 -9.54
CA GLU A 60 11.27 15.73 -9.51
C GLU A 60 9.80 15.35 -9.72
N PHE A 61 8.90 15.94 -8.94
CA PHE A 61 7.47 15.78 -9.19
C PHE A 61 7.06 16.67 -10.37
N LYS A 62 7.22 16.11 -11.58
CA LYS A 62 6.92 16.74 -12.86
C LYS A 62 6.58 15.64 -13.87
N GLU A 63 5.61 15.90 -14.75
CA GLU A 63 5.32 15.00 -15.87
C GLU A 63 6.57 14.77 -16.72
N ALA A 64 6.87 13.51 -16.97
CA ALA A 64 8.04 13.05 -17.73
C ALA A 64 7.75 11.69 -18.38
N PRO A 65 6.78 11.62 -19.32
CA PRO A 65 6.36 10.35 -19.94
C PRO A 65 7.48 9.66 -20.72
N ASP A 66 8.44 10.43 -21.25
CA ASP A 66 9.57 9.87 -22.01
C ASP A 66 10.73 9.40 -21.13
N GLY A 67 10.58 9.44 -19.80
CA GLY A 67 11.58 9.02 -18.84
C GLY A 67 12.16 10.17 -18.03
N ALA A 68 12.26 9.97 -16.72
CA ALA A 68 12.93 10.86 -15.77
C ALA A 68 14.14 10.16 -15.16
N ASP A 69 15.27 10.86 -15.11
CA ASP A 69 16.43 10.42 -14.33
C ASP A 69 16.28 10.86 -12.86
N PRO A 70 16.76 10.07 -11.90
CA PRO A 70 16.71 10.45 -10.49
C PRO A 70 17.61 11.66 -10.25
N VAL A 71 17.10 12.64 -9.49
CA VAL A 71 17.88 13.81 -9.06
C VAL A 71 18.75 13.52 -7.83
N ALA A 72 18.49 12.41 -7.14
CA ALA A 72 19.31 11.86 -6.06
C ALA A 72 18.93 10.40 -5.79
N GLY A 73 19.79 9.70 -5.03
CA GLY A 73 19.48 8.41 -4.44
C GLY A 73 20.05 8.32 -3.02
N PHE A 74 19.44 7.49 -2.18
CA PHE A 74 19.92 7.19 -0.82
C PHE A 74 19.35 5.87 -0.31
N GLU A 75 19.88 5.40 0.82
CA GLU A 75 19.38 4.21 1.51
C GLU A 75 18.48 4.61 2.68
N LEU A 76 17.36 3.91 2.85
CA LEU A 76 16.62 3.90 4.09
C LEU A 76 17.51 3.39 5.23
N ALA A 77 17.32 3.91 6.43
CA ALA A 77 18.09 3.45 7.58
C ALA A 77 17.72 2.02 7.98
N SER A 78 16.53 1.55 7.59
CA SER A 78 16.09 0.15 7.65
C SER A 78 16.49 -0.68 6.42
N SER A 79 17.39 -0.21 5.56
CA SER A 79 17.87 -0.97 4.39
C SER A 79 18.48 -2.31 4.80
N ARG A 80 17.92 -3.40 4.25
CA ARG A 80 18.37 -4.79 4.43
C ARG A 80 17.78 -5.70 3.34
N ALA A 81 18.36 -6.87 3.13
CA ALA A 81 18.04 -7.74 1.97
C ALA A 81 16.58 -8.25 1.92
N ASP A 82 15.94 -8.40 3.06
CA ASP A 82 14.54 -8.81 3.23
C ASP A 82 13.59 -7.61 3.40
N ASN A 83 14.07 -6.37 3.31
CA ASN A 83 13.23 -5.19 3.32
C ASN A 83 12.55 -5.01 1.95
N HIS A 84 11.29 -5.43 1.87
CA HIS A 84 10.47 -5.30 0.67
C HIS A 84 9.84 -3.92 0.51
N VAL A 85 9.88 -3.04 1.53
CA VAL A 85 9.37 -1.66 1.46
C VAL A 85 7.96 -1.59 0.86
N ASN A 86 7.06 -2.47 1.29
CA ASN A 86 5.75 -2.68 0.65
C ASN A 86 4.94 -1.39 0.53
N ASN A 87 5.01 -0.52 1.53
CA ASN A 87 4.25 0.71 1.59
C ASN A 87 5.07 1.81 2.27
N VAL A 88 4.98 3.05 1.77
CA VAL A 88 5.57 4.20 2.45
C VAL A 88 4.62 5.37 2.52
N GLU A 89 4.41 5.92 3.72
CA GLU A 89 3.59 7.10 3.91
C GLU A 89 4.23 8.09 4.90
N PHE A 90 4.31 9.36 4.52
CA PHE A 90 4.58 10.41 5.49
C PHE A 90 3.50 10.45 6.58
N GLY A 91 3.89 10.76 7.82
CA GLY A 91 2.95 10.94 8.92
C GLY A 91 2.61 12.41 9.19
N PRO A 92 1.73 12.68 10.17
CA PRO A 92 1.34 14.05 10.52
C PRO A 92 2.44 14.82 11.27
N ARG A 93 3.49 14.15 11.74
CA ARG A 93 4.53 14.73 12.61
C ARG A 93 5.87 14.84 11.91
N ARG A 94 6.67 15.79 12.39
CA ARG A 94 8.08 15.97 12.02
C ARG A 94 8.95 15.76 13.25
N ALA A 95 10.10 15.14 13.07
CA ALA A 95 11.18 15.27 14.05
C ALA A 95 11.65 16.74 14.12
N LYS A 96 12.14 17.17 15.29
CA LYS A 96 12.63 18.54 15.50
C LYS A 96 13.70 18.90 14.47
N GLY A 97 13.48 20.02 13.76
CA GLY A 97 14.36 20.51 12.71
C GLY A 97 14.39 19.64 11.44
N SER A 98 13.39 18.76 11.23
CA SER A 98 13.27 17.97 10.00
C SER A 98 12.55 18.75 8.91
N ARG A 99 13.08 18.67 7.67
CA ARG A 99 12.44 19.25 6.48
C ARG A 99 11.26 18.43 5.98
N PHE A 100 11.23 17.14 6.28
CA PHE A 100 10.17 16.21 5.89
C PHE A 100 9.42 15.72 7.12
N PRO A 101 8.12 15.37 6.99
CA PRO A 101 7.46 14.54 7.99
C PRO A 101 8.21 13.23 8.21
N LEU A 102 7.88 12.54 9.30
CA LEU A 102 8.37 11.18 9.52
C LEU A 102 7.76 10.25 8.48
N LEU A 103 8.57 9.37 7.89
CA LEU A 103 8.13 8.38 6.91
C LEU A 103 7.85 7.07 7.64
N TYR A 104 6.65 6.53 7.47
CA TYR A 104 6.21 5.24 7.99
C TYR A 104 6.37 4.22 6.87
N ILE A 105 7.04 3.11 7.16
CA ILE A 105 7.53 2.18 6.16
C ILE A 105 7.09 0.78 6.57
N SER A 106 6.21 0.18 5.77
CA SER A 106 5.84 -1.23 5.93
C SER A 106 6.97 -2.09 5.40
N ASN A 107 7.59 -2.83 6.29
CA ASN A 107 8.78 -3.60 5.95
C ASN A 107 8.47 -5.09 5.95
N GLY A 108 9.23 -5.82 5.13
CA GLY A 108 9.33 -7.27 5.22
C GLY A 108 8.52 -8.05 4.20
N LYS A 109 8.96 -9.29 4.05
CA LYS A 109 8.30 -10.32 3.25
C LYS A 109 7.63 -11.29 4.21
N VAL A 110 6.62 -12.01 3.73
CA VAL A 110 5.99 -13.09 4.50
C VAL A 110 7.07 -14.07 4.99
N GLY A 111 7.11 -14.33 6.29
CA GLY A 111 8.09 -15.18 6.96
C GLY A 111 9.43 -14.53 7.30
N SER A 112 9.60 -13.22 7.09
CA SER A 112 10.81 -12.49 7.49
C SER A 112 10.75 -11.99 8.94
N GLU A 113 11.89 -11.72 9.55
CA GLU A 113 11.96 -11.19 10.93
C GLU A 113 11.28 -9.83 11.09
N ILE A 114 11.16 -9.08 10.00
CA ILE A 114 10.63 -7.72 9.97
C ILE A 114 9.18 -7.67 9.44
N GLU A 115 8.56 -8.82 9.20
CA GLU A 115 7.22 -8.98 8.60
C GLU A 115 6.12 -8.16 9.27
N TRP A 116 6.24 -7.93 10.57
CA TRP A 116 5.23 -7.25 11.40
C TRP A 116 5.66 -5.86 11.84
N LEU A 117 6.72 -5.31 11.24
CA LEU A 117 7.32 -4.06 11.66
C LEU A 117 6.95 -2.90 10.71
N CYS A 118 6.64 -1.77 11.32
CA CYS A 118 6.67 -0.46 10.68
C CYS A 118 7.87 0.32 11.19
N TYR A 119 8.79 0.68 10.30
CA TYR A 119 9.87 1.59 10.65
C TYR A 119 9.42 3.03 10.44
N VAL A 120 9.68 3.88 11.43
CA VAL A 120 9.42 5.31 11.37
C VAL A 120 10.76 5.99 11.20
N GLU A 121 10.98 6.57 10.03
CA GLU A 121 12.25 7.16 9.65
C GLU A 121 12.15 8.66 9.44
N ARG A 122 13.23 9.36 9.77
CA ARG A 122 13.42 10.78 9.46
C ARG A 122 14.30 10.91 8.23
N ILE A 123 13.71 11.40 7.14
CA ILE A 123 14.48 11.81 5.96
C ILE A 123 15.22 13.13 6.24
N LYS A 124 16.52 13.14 5.97
CA LYS A 124 17.42 14.29 6.08
C LYS A 124 17.83 14.74 4.68
N TYR A 125 17.94 16.06 4.51
CA TYR A 125 18.50 16.66 3.30
C TYR A 125 19.44 17.79 3.69
N ARG A 126 20.73 17.62 3.40
CA ARG A 126 21.78 18.60 3.74
C ARG A 126 22.74 18.73 2.56
N ARG A 127 22.97 19.96 2.10
CA ARG A 127 23.94 20.29 1.05
C ARG A 127 23.80 19.40 -0.20
N GLY A 128 22.57 19.18 -0.66
CA GLY A 128 22.30 18.36 -1.84
C GLY A 128 22.15 16.86 -1.60
N VAL A 129 22.47 16.37 -0.41
CA VAL A 129 22.52 14.92 -0.12
C VAL A 129 21.35 14.49 0.76
N TYR A 130 20.68 13.41 0.36
CA TYR A 130 19.65 12.74 1.13
C TYR A 130 20.26 11.65 2.03
N SER A 131 19.66 11.44 3.19
CA SER A 131 19.92 10.29 4.05
C SER A 131 18.72 10.02 4.95
N SER A 132 18.72 8.88 5.64
CA SER A 132 17.66 8.50 6.56
C SER A 132 18.18 8.14 7.96
N GLU A 133 17.28 8.10 8.94
CA GLU A 133 17.52 7.71 10.32
C GLU A 133 16.25 7.10 10.89
N ILE A 134 16.31 5.87 11.42
CA ILE A 134 15.22 5.28 12.19
C ILE A 134 15.07 6.07 13.49
N VAL A 135 13.88 6.61 13.74
CA VAL A 135 13.56 7.31 15.00
C VAL A 135 12.65 6.50 15.90
N GLN A 136 11.92 5.53 15.36
CA GLN A 136 11.08 4.60 16.09
C GLN A 136 10.78 3.36 15.22
N THR A 137 10.62 2.21 15.85
CA THR A 137 10.14 0.96 15.26
C THR A 137 8.84 0.60 15.96
N ILE A 138 7.81 0.30 15.18
CA ILE A 138 6.50 -0.12 15.67
C ILE A 138 6.30 -1.58 15.28
N GLU A 139 6.05 -2.46 16.24
CA GLU A 139 5.75 -3.88 16.03
C GLU A 139 4.25 -4.10 16.22
N LEU A 140 3.63 -4.82 15.29
CA LEU A 140 2.28 -5.35 15.49
C LEU A 140 2.34 -6.66 16.26
N ASP A 141 1.71 -6.70 17.43
CA ASP A 141 1.50 -7.94 18.17
C ASP A 141 0.07 -8.45 17.94
N GLY A 142 -0.04 -9.42 17.03
CA GLY A 142 -1.28 -10.12 16.70
C GLY A 142 -1.78 -11.10 17.76
N THR A 143 -1.03 -11.29 18.85
CA THR A 143 -1.35 -12.29 19.88
C THR A 143 -2.68 -11.98 20.56
N SER A 144 -3.51 -13.01 20.74
CA SER A 144 -4.80 -12.94 21.45
C SER A 144 -5.90 -12.11 20.78
N TRP A 145 -5.72 -11.66 19.54
CA TRP A 145 -6.75 -10.89 18.82
C TRP A 145 -8.09 -11.63 18.75
N ASP A 146 -8.05 -12.89 18.34
CA ASP A 146 -9.20 -13.79 18.24
C ASP A 146 -9.92 -13.97 19.58
N SER A 147 -9.16 -14.19 20.66
CA SER A 147 -9.70 -14.35 22.01
C SER A 147 -10.42 -13.11 22.55
N LYS A 148 -10.13 -11.93 21.95
CA LYS A 148 -10.77 -10.65 22.26
C LYS A 148 -11.82 -10.23 21.23
N GLY A 149 -12.14 -11.11 20.29
CA GLY A 149 -13.19 -10.88 19.28
C GLY A 149 -12.72 -10.08 18.06
N TYR A 150 -11.42 -9.84 17.90
CA TYR A 150 -10.85 -9.24 16.70
C TYR A 150 -10.46 -10.31 15.68
N MET A 151 -10.65 -10.01 14.40
CA MET A 151 -10.25 -10.89 13.31
C MET A 151 -8.72 -10.87 13.15
N PRO A 152 -8.04 -12.02 13.13
CA PRO A 152 -6.62 -12.09 12.82
C PRO A 152 -6.36 -11.77 11.35
N ILE A 153 -5.12 -11.41 11.04
CA ILE A 153 -4.68 -11.05 9.69
C ILE A 153 -3.48 -11.88 9.23
N PHE A 154 -3.33 -11.96 7.92
CA PHE A 154 -2.15 -12.47 7.25
C PHE A 154 -0.99 -11.47 7.33
N GLY A 155 0.23 -11.98 7.38
CA GLY A 155 1.44 -11.18 7.58
C GLY A 155 1.92 -10.41 6.36
N ALA A 156 2.97 -9.62 6.58
CA ALA A 156 3.40 -8.51 5.73
C ALA A 156 2.26 -7.51 5.44
N PRO A 157 1.57 -6.99 6.48
CA PRO A 157 0.45 -6.09 6.28
C PRO A 157 0.93 -4.71 5.82
N SER A 158 0.03 -3.95 5.19
CA SER A 158 0.28 -2.53 4.92
C SER A 158 -0.01 -1.70 6.16
N TRP A 159 0.98 -0.95 6.61
CA TRP A 159 0.84 0.13 7.57
C TRP A 159 0.52 1.43 6.84
N LEU A 160 -0.67 1.95 7.10
CA LEU A 160 -1.23 3.12 6.45
C LEU A 160 -1.39 4.26 7.44
N VAL A 161 -1.18 5.50 7.00
CA VAL A 161 -1.23 6.66 7.91
C VAL A 161 -2.33 7.62 7.49
N ASP A 162 -3.40 7.67 8.27
CA ASP A 162 -4.42 8.71 8.13
C ASP A 162 -3.92 10.01 8.76
N ARG A 163 -3.23 10.83 7.95
CA ARG A 163 -2.63 12.10 8.41
C ARG A 163 -3.66 13.09 8.89
N GLU A 164 -4.79 13.15 8.20
CA GLU A 164 -5.87 14.11 8.46
C GLU A 164 -6.54 13.81 9.79
N ARG A 165 -6.75 12.52 10.10
CA ARG A 165 -7.43 12.09 11.33
C ARG A 165 -6.47 11.70 12.46
N GLY A 166 -5.18 11.56 12.16
CA GLY A 166 -4.14 11.26 13.16
C GLY A 166 -4.14 9.81 13.65
N PHE A 167 -4.45 8.85 12.78
CA PHE A 167 -4.49 7.42 13.12
C PHE A 167 -3.52 6.60 12.28
N LEU A 168 -3.03 5.53 12.89
CA LEU A 168 -2.27 4.49 12.20
C LEU A 168 -3.22 3.33 11.92
N TRP A 169 -3.13 2.76 10.74
CA TRP A 169 -3.94 1.62 10.33
C TRP A 169 -3.07 0.48 9.86
N VAL A 170 -3.53 -0.73 10.12
CA VAL A 170 -2.99 -1.95 9.54
C VAL A 170 -4.05 -2.53 8.62
N PHE A 171 -3.70 -2.73 7.35
CA PHE A 171 -4.58 -3.32 6.35
C PHE A 171 -3.98 -4.61 5.78
N SER A 172 -4.74 -5.69 5.85
CA SER A 172 -4.34 -6.99 5.30
C SER A 172 -5.58 -7.89 5.11
N ALA A 173 -5.39 -9.04 4.49
CA ALA A 173 -6.42 -10.07 4.39
C ALA A 173 -6.36 -11.04 5.57
N VAL A 174 -7.41 -11.84 5.80
CA VAL A 174 -7.37 -12.95 6.78
C VAL A 174 -6.39 -14.03 6.35
N LYS A 175 -6.36 -14.34 5.04
CA LYS A 175 -5.47 -15.33 4.42
C LYS A 175 -4.72 -14.72 3.24
N ARG A 176 -3.58 -15.31 2.88
CA ARG A 176 -2.79 -14.89 1.71
C ARG A 176 -3.63 -14.88 0.44
N THR A 177 -3.67 -13.75 -0.25
CA THR A 177 -4.53 -13.51 -1.42
C THR A 177 -4.00 -14.15 -2.71
N THR A 178 -3.80 -15.46 -2.70
CA THR A 178 -3.39 -16.26 -3.86
C THR A 178 -4.25 -17.52 -3.92
N PHE A 179 -4.65 -17.95 -5.12
CA PHE A 179 -5.47 -19.15 -5.32
C PHE A 179 -4.88 -20.42 -4.69
N LYS A 180 -3.55 -20.51 -4.58
CA LYS A 180 -2.87 -21.65 -3.95
C LYS A 180 -3.19 -21.78 -2.45
N VAL A 181 -3.37 -20.65 -1.75
CA VAL A 181 -3.61 -20.62 -0.29
C VAL A 181 -5.08 -20.41 0.04
N THR A 182 -5.78 -19.66 -0.80
CA THR A 182 -7.20 -19.36 -0.65
C THR A 182 -7.90 -19.76 -1.96
N PRO A 183 -8.35 -21.01 -2.10
CA PRO A 183 -9.03 -21.45 -3.30
C PRO A 183 -10.44 -20.85 -3.42
N ASP A 184 -11.14 -20.73 -2.29
CA ASP A 184 -12.47 -20.12 -2.21
C ASP A 184 -12.37 -18.67 -1.69
N PRO A 185 -12.66 -17.65 -2.52
CA PRO A 185 -12.67 -16.26 -2.09
C PRO A 185 -13.63 -15.97 -0.92
N ALA A 186 -14.69 -16.77 -0.73
CA ALA A 186 -15.64 -16.58 0.36
C ALA A 186 -15.04 -16.86 1.75
N GLU A 187 -13.91 -17.57 1.82
CA GLU A 187 -13.19 -17.82 3.07
C GLU A 187 -12.24 -16.69 3.48
N ASN A 188 -12.21 -15.60 2.71
CA ASN A 188 -11.30 -14.49 2.95
C ASN A 188 -12.06 -13.17 3.12
N SER A 189 -11.39 -12.22 3.73
CA SER A 189 -11.90 -10.86 3.95
C SER A 189 -10.72 -9.92 4.10
N TYR A 190 -10.94 -8.65 3.81
CA TYR A 190 -9.97 -7.60 4.08
C TYR A 190 -10.28 -6.95 5.42
N ILE A 191 -9.25 -6.70 6.22
CA ILE A 191 -9.34 -6.23 7.59
C ILE A 191 -8.54 -4.94 7.70
N ALA A 192 -9.19 -3.89 8.19
CA ALA A 192 -8.53 -2.64 8.59
C ALA A 192 -8.60 -2.51 10.10
N THR A 193 -7.46 -2.56 10.79
CA THR A 193 -7.36 -2.38 12.24
C THR A 193 -6.78 -1.01 12.56
N LYS A 194 -7.47 -0.26 13.41
CA LYS A 194 -7.16 1.13 13.77
C LYS A 194 -6.36 1.19 15.07
N PHE A 195 -5.31 2.01 15.07
CA PHE A 195 -4.48 2.32 16.22
C PHE A 195 -4.25 3.82 16.35
N ARG A 196 -3.84 4.25 17.54
CA ARG A 196 -3.21 5.56 17.74
C ARG A 196 -1.84 5.59 17.04
N ILE A 197 -1.39 6.76 16.62
CA ILE A 197 0.01 6.95 16.21
C ILE A 197 0.88 7.08 17.48
N PRO A 198 1.87 6.18 17.70
CA PRO A 198 2.76 6.30 18.84
C PRO A 198 3.50 7.64 18.90
N SER A 199 3.71 8.13 20.12
CA SER A 199 4.56 9.27 20.39
C SER A 199 6.03 8.86 20.37
N LEU A 200 6.91 9.73 19.87
CA LEU A 200 8.36 9.52 19.96
C LEU A 200 8.86 9.44 21.42
N LYS A 201 8.06 9.91 22.39
CA LYS A 201 8.38 9.83 23.83
C LYS A 201 8.20 8.42 24.41
N GLU A 202 7.47 7.54 23.71
CA GLU A 202 7.25 6.15 24.15
C GLU A 202 8.51 5.28 23.96
N GLY A 203 9.51 5.79 23.25
CA GLY A 203 10.79 5.13 23.04
C GLY A 203 11.01 4.72 21.58
N THR A 204 12.15 4.08 21.35
CA THR A 204 12.59 3.67 20.02
C THR A 204 11.90 2.40 19.52
N ASN A 205 11.36 1.57 20.40
CA ASN A 205 10.62 0.37 20.04
C ASN A 205 9.27 0.42 20.75
N VAL A 206 8.19 0.35 19.99
CA VAL A 206 6.81 0.35 20.49
C VAL A 206 6.12 -0.89 19.96
N LYS A 207 5.41 -1.59 20.83
CA LYS A 207 4.58 -2.73 20.46
C LYS A 207 3.12 -2.31 20.56
N LEU A 208 2.36 -2.52 19.49
CA LEU A 208 0.92 -2.31 19.46
C LEU A 208 0.23 -3.66 19.54
N GLY A 209 -0.38 -3.94 20.69
CA GLY A 209 -1.07 -5.19 20.96
C GLY A 209 -2.59 -5.06 20.86
N VAL A 210 -3.27 -6.14 21.29
CA VAL A 210 -4.73 -6.21 21.27
C VAL A 210 -5.41 -5.10 22.09
N ASP A 211 -4.79 -4.64 23.18
CA ASP A 211 -5.32 -3.58 24.04
C ASP A 211 -5.11 -2.17 23.45
N ASP A 212 -4.28 -2.02 22.42
CA ASP A 212 -4.08 -0.76 21.69
C ASP A 212 -5.07 -0.57 20.52
N ILE A 213 -5.87 -1.60 20.18
CA ILE A 213 -6.84 -1.55 19.08
C ILE A 213 -7.96 -0.56 19.43
N LEU A 214 -8.12 0.46 18.59
CA LEU A 214 -9.19 1.47 18.70
C LEU A 214 -10.45 1.09 17.91
N GLY A 215 -10.33 0.14 16.98
CA GLY A 215 -11.44 -0.34 16.15
C GLY A 215 -10.93 -1.26 15.05
N GLN A 216 -11.83 -2.08 14.52
CA GLN A 216 -11.55 -2.95 13.38
C GLN A 216 -12.74 -2.95 12.42
N VAL A 217 -12.45 -2.88 11.13
CA VAL A 217 -13.45 -2.90 10.05
C VAL A 217 -13.15 -4.08 9.15
N ILE A 218 -14.20 -4.83 8.80
CA ILE A 218 -14.11 -6.02 7.95
C ILE A 218 -14.81 -5.73 6.64
N PHE A 219 -14.09 -5.89 5.54
CA PHE A 219 -14.59 -5.72 4.18
C PHE A 219 -14.65 -7.07 3.48
N PRO A 220 -15.62 -7.28 2.57
CA PRO A 220 -15.66 -8.47 1.75
C PRO A 220 -14.41 -8.56 0.87
N PHE A 221 -13.93 -9.78 0.64
CA PHE A 221 -12.84 -10.02 -0.29
C PHE A 221 -13.29 -9.74 -1.73
N ASN A 222 -12.62 -8.79 -2.40
CA ASN A 222 -13.06 -8.28 -3.72
C ASN A 222 -11.96 -8.24 -4.79
N ALA A 223 -10.69 -8.48 -4.44
CA ALA A 223 -9.56 -8.45 -5.37
C ALA A 223 -8.51 -9.49 -4.99
N TRP A 224 -7.66 -9.90 -5.92
CA TRP A 224 -6.57 -10.85 -5.64
C TRP A 224 -5.22 -10.13 -5.62
N PHE A 225 -4.26 -10.71 -4.91
CA PHE A 225 -2.87 -10.25 -4.91
C PHE A 225 -2.71 -8.83 -4.36
N THR A 226 -2.77 -8.70 -3.03
CA THR A 226 -2.51 -7.44 -2.31
C THR A 226 -1.15 -6.87 -2.66
N GLN A 227 -1.13 -5.56 -2.95
CA GLN A 227 0.09 -4.78 -3.13
C GLN A 227 0.19 -3.78 -1.99
N ALA A 228 0.01 -2.49 -2.26
CA ALA A 228 -0.10 -1.45 -1.24
C ALA A 228 -0.97 -0.28 -1.72
N GLY A 229 -0.96 0.81 -0.96
CA GLY A 229 -1.67 2.03 -1.28
C GLY A 229 -1.67 3.00 -0.11
N CYS A 230 -2.45 4.07 -0.21
CA CYS A 230 -2.43 5.14 0.79
C CYS A 230 -3.77 5.28 1.53
N MET A 231 -3.73 5.93 2.68
CA MET A 231 -4.93 6.37 3.38
C MET A 231 -5.12 7.88 3.32
N ASN A 232 -6.36 8.32 3.12
CA ASN A 232 -6.72 9.73 3.20
C ASN A 232 -8.14 9.88 3.76
N ASP A 233 -8.25 10.56 4.92
CA ASP A 233 -9.52 10.95 5.53
C ASP A 233 -10.51 9.77 5.66
N GLY A 234 -10.11 8.72 6.38
CA GLY A 234 -10.95 7.55 6.61
C GLY A 234 -11.09 6.59 5.41
N LYS A 235 -10.46 6.88 4.28
CA LYS A 235 -10.52 6.03 3.08
C LYS A 235 -9.17 5.42 2.75
N ILE A 236 -9.17 4.11 2.53
CA ILE A 236 -8.00 3.37 2.05
C ILE A 236 -8.13 3.21 0.55
N TYR A 237 -7.18 3.76 -0.21
CA TYR A 237 -7.02 3.56 -1.64
C TYR A 237 -5.98 2.47 -1.81
N TYR A 238 -6.35 1.31 -2.36
CA TYR A 238 -5.46 0.14 -2.37
C TYR A 238 -5.35 -0.51 -3.73
N GLY A 239 -4.11 -0.84 -4.10
CA GLY A 239 -3.73 -1.48 -5.34
C GLY A 239 -3.61 -3.01 -5.21
N PHE A 240 -3.90 -3.69 -6.31
CA PHE A 240 -3.89 -5.14 -6.39
C PHE A 240 -3.39 -5.59 -7.76
N GLY A 241 -2.89 -6.83 -7.81
CA GLY A 241 -2.60 -7.53 -9.06
C GLY A 241 -1.22 -7.25 -9.65
N ILE A 242 -0.93 -8.00 -10.71
CA ILE A 242 0.35 -7.99 -11.43
C ILE A 242 0.19 -7.66 -12.92
N GLY A 243 -0.95 -7.06 -13.29
CA GLY A 243 -1.26 -6.67 -14.67
C GLY A 243 -1.31 -7.86 -15.62
N ASP A 244 -0.78 -7.66 -16.83
CA ASP A 244 -0.78 -8.64 -17.92
C ASP A 244 0.13 -9.86 -17.63
N TYR A 245 0.86 -9.88 -16.51
CA TYR A 245 1.67 -11.04 -16.14
C TYR A 245 0.84 -12.24 -15.71
N ASP A 246 -0.38 -12.04 -15.21
CA ASP A 246 -1.33 -13.12 -14.93
C ASP A 246 -2.78 -12.61 -15.06
N PRO A 247 -3.57 -13.12 -16.02
CA PRO A 247 -4.95 -12.69 -16.23
C PRO A 247 -5.88 -12.98 -15.04
N HIS A 248 -5.50 -13.88 -14.12
CA HIS A 248 -6.25 -14.12 -12.88
C HIS A 248 -5.95 -13.11 -11.78
N ARG A 249 -4.94 -12.25 -11.97
CA ARG A 249 -4.50 -11.21 -11.03
C ARG A 249 -4.36 -9.87 -11.76
N PRO A 250 -5.44 -9.37 -12.39
CA PRO A 250 -5.41 -8.13 -13.14
C PRO A 250 -5.13 -6.95 -12.21
N SER A 251 -4.61 -5.86 -12.76
CA SER A 251 -4.43 -4.62 -12.01
C SER A 251 -5.78 -4.06 -11.58
N VAL A 252 -6.00 -3.94 -10.28
CA VAL A 252 -7.25 -3.48 -9.66
C VAL A 252 -6.94 -2.43 -8.61
N ILE A 253 -7.80 -1.42 -8.49
CA ILE A 253 -7.77 -0.44 -7.40
C ILE A 253 -9.11 -0.48 -6.69
N SER A 254 -9.10 -0.54 -5.35
CA SER A 254 -10.32 -0.45 -4.54
C SER A 254 -10.23 0.68 -3.52
N ILE A 255 -11.37 1.28 -3.22
CA ILE A 255 -11.50 2.33 -2.19
C ILE A 255 -12.36 1.77 -1.07
N TYR A 256 -11.78 1.62 0.11
CA TYR A 256 -12.46 1.14 1.32
C TYR A 256 -12.73 2.31 2.25
N ASP A 257 -14.00 2.53 2.58
CA ASP A 257 -14.45 3.56 3.51
C ASP A 257 -14.58 2.95 4.91
N THR A 258 -13.70 3.37 5.82
CA THR A 258 -13.60 2.83 7.18
C THR A 258 -14.68 3.35 8.12
N ASP A 259 -15.37 4.44 7.79
CA ASP A 259 -16.48 4.97 8.60
C ASP A 259 -17.76 4.19 8.34
N SER A 260 -18.03 3.88 7.08
CA SER A 260 -19.21 3.14 6.65
C SER A 260 -19.03 1.62 6.65
N GLY A 261 -17.78 1.15 6.66
CA GLY A 261 -17.44 -0.27 6.52
C GLY A 261 -17.75 -0.85 5.14
N LYS A 262 -17.77 -0.01 4.10
CA LYS A 262 -18.11 -0.40 2.73
C LYS A 262 -16.97 -0.16 1.76
N ILE A 263 -17.04 -0.86 0.64
CA ILE A 263 -16.20 -0.59 -0.53
C ILE A 263 -16.92 0.44 -1.38
N ASP A 264 -16.38 1.65 -1.46
CA ASP A 264 -16.94 2.76 -2.23
C ASP A 264 -16.79 2.53 -3.73
N ALA A 265 -15.65 1.98 -4.14
CA ALA A 265 -15.36 1.70 -5.53
C ALA A 265 -14.39 0.52 -5.68
N THR A 266 -14.52 -0.18 -6.81
CA THR A 266 -13.53 -1.14 -7.29
C THR A 266 -13.39 -0.93 -8.79
N TRP A 267 -12.17 -0.68 -9.24
CA TRP A 267 -11.84 -0.40 -10.63
C TRP A 267 -10.94 -1.49 -11.19
N ASN A 268 -11.38 -2.13 -12.26
CA ASN A 268 -10.47 -2.93 -13.08
C ASN A 268 -9.65 -2.00 -13.96
N MET A 269 -8.37 -1.88 -13.64
CA MET A 269 -7.42 -0.97 -14.27
C MET A 269 -6.56 -1.65 -15.32
N ASN A 270 -6.69 -2.96 -15.55
CA ASN A 270 -5.73 -3.74 -16.35
C ASN A 270 -5.53 -3.18 -17.77
N ALA A 271 -6.61 -2.76 -18.43
CA ALA A 271 -6.54 -2.18 -19.78
C ALA A 271 -5.79 -0.82 -19.83
N ARG A 272 -5.68 -0.12 -18.70
CA ARG A 272 -5.03 1.20 -18.56
C ARG A 272 -3.66 1.11 -17.88
N ILE A 273 -3.50 0.17 -16.97
CA ILE A 273 -2.32 -0.11 -16.16
C ILE A 273 -2.00 -1.61 -16.30
N PRO A 274 -1.36 -2.02 -17.41
CA PRO A 274 -1.12 -3.43 -17.74
C PRO A 274 0.09 -4.05 -16.98
N CYS A 275 0.60 -3.37 -15.97
CA CYS A 275 1.76 -3.78 -15.18
C CYS A 275 1.41 -3.94 -13.71
N GLU A 276 2.32 -4.54 -12.95
CA GLU A 276 2.21 -4.72 -11.51
C GLU A 276 2.12 -3.37 -10.79
N ILE A 277 1.03 -3.16 -10.06
CA ILE A 277 0.88 -2.04 -9.13
C ILE A 277 1.71 -2.37 -7.89
N GLU A 278 2.48 -1.41 -7.39
CA GLU A 278 3.26 -1.60 -6.15
C GLU A 278 2.75 -0.69 -5.04
N ASP A 279 2.33 0.54 -5.35
CA ASP A 279 1.85 1.49 -4.35
C ASP A 279 0.99 2.61 -4.98
N LEU A 280 0.27 3.37 -4.14
CA LEU A 280 -0.60 4.48 -4.52
C LEU A 280 -0.35 5.71 -3.66
N VAL A 281 -0.39 6.90 -4.25
CA VAL A 281 -0.32 8.17 -3.51
C VAL A 281 -1.45 9.08 -3.96
N LEU A 282 -2.30 9.51 -3.04
CA LEU A 282 -3.31 10.53 -3.28
C LEU A 282 -2.72 11.93 -3.08
N ARG A 283 -2.83 12.78 -4.09
CA ARG A 283 -2.37 14.17 -4.02
C ARG A 283 -3.18 15.07 -4.94
N ASP A 284 -3.65 16.21 -4.41
CA ASP A 284 -4.32 17.26 -5.18
C ASP A 284 -5.49 16.72 -6.04
N GLY A 285 -6.30 15.84 -5.44
CA GLY A 285 -7.45 15.18 -6.10
C GLY A 285 -7.07 14.16 -7.19
N ARG A 286 -5.80 13.76 -7.26
CA ARG A 286 -5.30 12.78 -8.23
C ARG A 286 -4.64 11.62 -7.51
N LEU A 287 -4.85 10.42 -8.03
CA LEU A 287 -4.24 9.20 -7.53
C LEU A 287 -3.06 8.82 -8.43
N TYR A 288 -1.86 8.84 -7.88
CA TYR A 288 -0.64 8.43 -8.58
C TYR A 288 -0.37 6.97 -8.28
N VAL A 289 -0.23 6.15 -9.32
CA VAL A 289 -0.07 4.70 -9.22
C VAL A 289 1.36 4.34 -9.54
N ASN A 290 2.13 3.94 -8.53
CA ASN A 290 3.47 3.43 -8.74
C ASN A 290 3.40 2.00 -9.25
N CYS A 291 4.13 1.72 -10.32
CA CYS A 291 4.18 0.39 -10.88
C CYS A 291 5.61 -0.10 -11.02
N ASN A 292 5.72 -1.42 -11.00
CA ASN A 292 6.92 -2.14 -11.34
C ASN A 292 6.82 -2.68 -12.77
N ASN A 293 7.99 -2.75 -13.40
CA ASN A 293 8.20 -3.48 -14.62
C ASN A 293 9.38 -4.39 -14.31
N ASN A 294 9.13 -5.69 -14.16
CA ASN A 294 10.19 -6.61 -13.75
C ASN A 294 11.31 -6.57 -14.80
N PRO A 295 12.54 -6.11 -14.45
CA PRO A 295 13.61 -5.92 -15.43
C PRO A 295 14.09 -7.25 -16.02
N LYS A 296 13.78 -8.39 -15.39
CA LYS A 296 14.02 -9.74 -15.96
C LYS A 296 13.01 -10.12 -17.05
N ARG A 297 11.93 -9.36 -17.21
CA ARG A 297 10.79 -9.68 -18.10
C ARG A 297 10.54 -8.62 -19.17
N THR A 298 10.98 -7.39 -18.96
CA THR A 298 10.75 -6.29 -19.89
C THR A 298 11.89 -5.28 -19.85
N GLU A 299 12.15 -4.67 -21.00
CA GLU A 299 13.07 -3.54 -21.15
C GLU A 299 12.35 -2.18 -21.00
N LYS A 300 11.08 -2.14 -20.58
CA LYS A 300 10.37 -0.89 -20.34
C LYS A 300 10.72 -0.31 -18.96
N ASP A 301 10.86 1.02 -18.90
CA ASP A 301 11.04 1.70 -17.63
C ASP A 301 9.78 1.53 -16.74
N PRO A 302 9.92 1.38 -15.42
CA PRO A 302 8.78 1.32 -14.51
C PRO A 302 7.96 2.62 -14.53
N PRO A 303 6.64 2.57 -14.79
CA PRO A 303 5.83 3.76 -14.91
C PRO A 303 5.28 4.24 -13.57
N ILE A 304 4.88 5.50 -13.53
CA ILE A 304 3.89 6.06 -12.61
C ILE A 304 2.71 6.51 -13.47
N TYR A 305 1.53 5.98 -13.21
CA TYR A 305 0.29 6.46 -13.83
C TYR A 305 -0.38 7.50 -12.93
N VAL A 306 -1.27 8.31 -13.51
CA VAL A 306 -2.12 9.25 -12.77
C VAL A 306 -3.57 9.04 -13.16
N ILE A 307 -4.44 8.99 -12.14
CA ILE A 307 -5.89 8.91 -12.27
C ILE A 307 -6.50 10.19 -11.72
N LYS A 308 -7.43 10.79 -12.46
CA LYS A 308 -8.23 11.93 -11.98
C LYS A 308 -9.48 11.42 -11.27
N LEU A 309 -9.67 11.84 -10.02
CA LEU A 309 -10.82 11.47 -9.17
C LEU A 309 -11.98 12.46 -9.30
#